data_AF-A0A2M8EX55-F1
#
_entry.id   AF-A0A2M8EX55-F1
#
_cell.length_a   1.000
_cell.length_b   1.000
_cell.length_c   1.000
_cell.angle_alpha   90.00
_cell.angle_beta   90.00
_cell.angle_gamma   90.00
#
_symmetry.space_group_name_H-M   'P 1'
#
loop_
_entity.id
_entity.type
_entity.pdbx_description
1 polymer ?
#
loop_
_entity_poly.entity_id
_entity_poly.type
_entity_poly.pdbx_seq_one_letter_code
_entity_poly.pdbx_strand_id
1 'polypeptide(L)'
;MLNKLLIHQTKSRSRHCNDNALVETKNGSVIRKNLGYFHINKGLAGEFNNFFERWFNPYLNYHRPCGFVTEVITDFKGREKKVYGQYTTPYEKLKETSEEQDIDFLNPDLSFEDLDKIAYNMSDNNFAVLMRKQQNELFDINSLLKSQ
;
A
#
# COMPACT_ATOMS: atom_id res chain seq x y z
N MET A 1 27.87 -3.01 15.03
CA MET A 1 28.19 -4.46 15.09
C MET A 1 27.22 -5.17 14.13
N LEU A 2 27.55 -5.26 12.84
CA LEU A 2 26.65 -5.79 11.78
C LEU A 2 26.93 -7.27 11.44
N ASN A 3 28.11 -7.78 11.79
CA ASN A 3 28.56 -9.15 11.48
C ASN A 3 27.84 -10.24 12.29
N LYS A 4 26.87 -9.88 13.14
CA LYS A 4 26.15 -10.82 14.01
C LYS A 4 24.85 -11.35 13.40
N LEU A 5 24.37 -10.78 12.29
CA LEU A 5 23.06 -11.11 11.68
C LEU A 5 23.13 -11.80 10.30
N LEU A 6 24.30 -12.14 9.76
CA LEU A 6 24.44 -12.61 8.36
C LEU A 6 23.82 -11.66 7.31
N ILE A 7 23.63 -10.37 7.64
CA ILE A 7 23.07 -9.37 6.73
C ILE A 7 24.21 -8.62 6.04
N HIS A 8 24.29 -8.72 4.72
CA HIS A 8 25.19 -7.93 3.89
C HIS A 8 24.51 -6.63 3.47
N GLN A 9 24.90 -5.51 4.07
CA GLN A 9 24.47 -4.19 3.60
C GLN A 9 25.19 -3.86 2.29
N THR A 10 24.47 -3.87 1.17
CA THR A 10 24.96 -3.41 -0.13
C THR A 10 24.61 -1.94 -0.32
N LYS A 11 25.50 -1.17 -0.94
CA LYS A 11 25.24 0.21 -1.37
C LYS A 11 24.97 0.23 -2.88
N SER A 12 23.98 1.00 -3.31
CA SER A 12 23.74 1.26 -4.73
C SER A 12 24.93 1.97 -5.36
N ARG A 13 25.26 1.66 -6.61
CA ARG A 13 26.32 2.35 -7.34
C ARG A 13 25.88 3.77 -7.69
N SER A 14 26.85 4.69 -7.73
CA SER A 14 26.58 6.08 -8.11
C SER A 14 25.95 6.15 -9.50
N ARG A 15 24.83 6.88 -9.63
CA ARG A 15 24.09 7.10 -10.88
C ARG A 15 23.49 5.83 -11.53
N HIS A 16 23.30 4.74 -10.78
CA HIS A 16 22.59 3.55 -11.25
C HIS A 16 21.22 3.41 -10.58
N CYS A 17 20.18 3.99 -11.19
CA CYS A 17 18.80 3.96 -10.67
C CYS A 17 18.23 2.53 -10.55
N ASN A 18 18.68 1.60 -11.39
CA ASN A 18 18.21 0.21 -11.39
C ASN A 18 18.51 -0.53 -10.09
N ASP A 19 19.58 -0.15 -9.37
CA ASP A 19 19.96 -0.78 -8.10
C ASP A 19 18.89 -0.57 -7.02
N ASN A 20 18.07 0.48 -7.14
CA ASN A 20 16.96 0.82 -6.22
C ASN A 20 15.60 0.88 -6.94
N ALA A 21 15.46 0.29 -8.12
CA ALA A 21 14.27 0.46 -8.97
C ALA A 21 12.95 0.16 -8.25
N LEU A 22 12.91 -0.90 -7.44
CA LEU A 22 11.73 -1.29 -6.69
C LEU A 22 11.35 -0.25 -5.63
N VAL A 23 12.35 0.27 -4.90
CA VAL A 23 12.16 1.29 -3.87
C VAL A 23 11.65 2.58 -4.50
N GLU A 24 12.26 3.03 -5.59
CA GLU A 24 11.83 4.25 -6.28
C GLU A 24 10.43 4.13 -6.86
N THR A 25 10.09 2.96 -7.40
CA THR A 25 8.75 2.66 -7.91
C THR A 25 7.72 2.74 -6.79
N LYS A 26 7.96 2.08 -5.65
CA LYS A 26 7.05 2.13 -4.48
C LYS A 26 6.95 3.54 -3.88
N ASN A 27 8.07 4.26 -3.80
CA ASN A 27 8.10 5.65 -3.36
C ASN A 27 7.24 6.53 -4.27
N GLY A 28 7.27 6.32 -5.59
CA GLY A 28 6.42 7.04 -6.54
C GLY A 28 4.95 6.62 -6.47
N SER A 29 4.68 5.32 -6.54
CA SER A 29 3.34 4.78 -6.75
C SER A 29 2.47 4.79 -5.50
N VAL A 30 3.06 4.70 -4.31
CA VAL A 30 2.35 4.61 -3.03
C VAL A 30 2.67 5.81 -2.14
N ILE A 31 3.93 6.04 -1.82
CA ILE A 31 4.30 7.04 -0.81
C ILE A 31 4.01 8.45 -1.31
N ARG A 32 4.54 8.87 -2.46
CA ARG A 32 4.34 10.21 -3.02
C ARG A 32 2.90 10.47 -3.45
N LYS A 33 2.14 9.45 -3.85
CA LYS A 33 0.71 9.63 -4.16
C LYS A 33 -0.12 10.00 -2.92
N ASN A 34 0.29 9.53 -1.75
CA ASN A 34 -0.48 9.73 -0.52
C ASN A 34 0.11 10.82 0.37
N LEU A 35 1.44 10.89 0.49
CA LEU A 35 2.17 11.90 1.25
C LEU A 35 2.64 13.08 0.38
N GLY A 36 2.38 13.11 -0.92
CA GLY A 36 2.91 14.19 -1.77
C GLY A 36 4.45 14.30 -1.70
N TYR A 37 4.94 15.55 -1.71
CA TYR A 37 6.37 15.87 -1.77
C TYR A 37 6.90 16.62 -0.54
N PHE A 38 6.14 16.66 0.55
CA PHE A 38 6.57 17.41 1.73
C PHE A 38 7.72 16.70 2.46
N HIS A 39 8.66 17.47 2.99
CA HIS A 39 9.67 16.95 3.91
C HIS A 39 9.01 16.38 5.18
N ILE A 40 9.45 15.22 5.65
CA ILE A 40 9.01 14.60 6.90
C ILE A 40 10.03 14.96 7.98
N ASN A 41 9.59 15.63 9.04
CA ASN A 41 10.43 15.90 10.20
C ASN A 41 10.87 14.58 10.82
N LYS A 42 12.18 14.44 11.06
CA LYS A 42 12.78 13.21 11.60
C LYS A 42 12.14 12.77 12.92
N GLY A 43 11.74 13.71 13.78
CA GLY A 43 11.08 13.41 15.05
C GLY A 43 9.72 12.74 14.90
N LEU A 44 9.07 12.88 13.75
CA LEU A 44 7.76 12.29 13.47
C LEU A 44 7.82 10.98 12.68
N ALA A 45 9.01 10.44 12.39
CA ALA A 45 9.13 9.22 11.59
C ALA A 45 8.32 8.04 12.18
N GLY A 46 8.29 7.92 13.52
CA GLY A 46 7.47 6.92 14.23
C GLY A 46 5.97 7.16 14.04
N GLU A 47 5.52 8.42 14.10
CA GLU A 47 4.10 8.77 13.91
C GLU A 47 3.64 8.53 12.47
N PHE A 48 4.49 8.80 11.48
CA PHE A 48 4.21 8.41 10.09
C PHE A 48 4.09 6.89 9.94
N ASN A 49 4.97 6.13 10.59
CA ASN A 49 4.88 4.66 10.56
C ASN A 49 3.57 4.18 11.20
N ASN A 50 3.21 4.72 12.38
CA ASN A 50 1.94 4.42 13.05
C ASN A 50 0.74 4.76 12.16
N PHE A 51 0.78 5.90 11.46
CA PHE A 51 -0.25 6.29 10.51
C PHE A 51 -0.40 5.26 9.37
N PHE A 52 0.73 4.79 8.82
CA PHE A 52 0.71 3.78 7.78
C PHE A 52 0.09 2.47 8.26
N GLU A 53 0.52 1.98 9.41
CA GLU A 53 0.06 0.70 9.96
C GLU A 53 -1.41 0.73 10.36
N ARG A 54 -1.86 1.82 11.02
CA ARG A 54 -3.20 1.88 11.62
C ARG A 54 -4.27 2.39 10.68
N TRP A 55 -3.92 3.26 9.73
CA TRP A 55 -4.89 3.97 8.90
C TRP A 55 -4.68 3.70 7.43
N PHE A 56 -3.48 3.94 6.89
CA PHE A 56 -3.31 3.89 5.45
C PHE A 56 -3.34 2.47 4.87
N ASN A 57 -2.64 1.52 5.48
CA ASN A 57 -2.58 0.14 4.99
C ASN A 57 -3.95 -0.56 5.11
N PRO A 58 -4.69 -0.43 6.23
CA PRO A 58 -6.06 -0.95 6.29
C PRO A 58 -6.98 -0.31 5.26
N TYR A 59 -6.91 1.02 5.07
CA TYR A 59 -7.67 1.68 4.01
C TYR A 59 -7.35 1.10 2.63
N LEU A 60 -6.06 0.95 2.31
CA LEU A 60 -5.62 0.47 1.00
C LEU A 60 -6.09 -0.97 0.73
N ASN A 61 -6.05 -1.83 1.76
CA ASN A 61 -6.32 -3.26 1.60
C ASN A 61 -7.82 -3.62 1.69
N TYR A 62 -8.58 -2.93 2.54
CA TYR A 62 -9.95 -3.32 2.88
C TYR A 62 -11.02 -2.34 2.41
N HIS A 63 -10.66 -1.11 2.04
CA HIS A 63 -11.66 -0.05 1.77
C HIS A 63 -11.46 0.68 0.45
N ARG A 64 -10.31 0.50 -0.22
CA ARG A 64 -10.01 1.21 -1.47
C ARG A 64 -10.32 0.31 -2.67
N PRO A 65 -11.30 0.68 -3.52
CA PRO A 65 -11.55 -0.03 -4.77
C PRO A 65 -10.31 0.01 -5.68
N CYS A 66 -9.94 -1.16 -6.19
CA CYS A 66 -8.84 -1.37 -7.11
C CYS A 66 -9.36 -1.98 -8.41
N GLY A 67 -8.88 -1.48 -9.54
CA GLY A 67 -9.21 -2.04 -10.84
C GLY A 67 -8.42 -3.33 -11.07
N PHE A 68 -9.11 -4.42 -11.34
CA PHE A 68 -8.53 -5.69 -11.74
C PHE A 68 -8.74 -5.95 -13.22
N VAL A 69 -7.73 -6.55 -13.85
CA VAL A 69 -7.76 -6.88 -15.27
C VAL A 69 -8.73 -8.03 -15.47
N THR A 70 -9.76 -7.81 -16.28
CA THR A 70 -10.75 -8.84 -16.64
C THR A 70 -10.45 -9.41 -18.01
N GLU A 71 -9.88 -8.60 -18.91
CA GLU A 71 -9.59 -8.99 -20.28
C GLU A 71 -8.27 -8.38 -20.77
N VAL A 72 -7.59 -9.08 -21.67
CA VAL A 72 -6.44 -8.55 -22.41
C VAL A 72 -6.78 -8.62 -23.90
N ILE A 73 -6.91 -7.46 -24.53
CA ILE A 73 -7.22 -7.32 -25.94
C ILE A 73 -5.91 -7.11 -26.69
N THR A 74 -5.61 -7.99 -27.64
CA THR A 74 -4.44 -7.85 -28.50
C THR A 74 -4.84 -7.24 -29.83
N ASP A 75 -4.15 -6.16 -30.24
CA ASP A 75 -4.40 -5.53 -31.54
C ASP A 75 -3.79 -6.33 -32.71
N PHE A 76 -4.14 -5.94 -33.94
CA PHE A 76 -3.61 -6.55 -35.16
C PHE A 76 -2.08 -6.40 -35.33
N LYS A 77 -1.44 -5.54 -34.53
CA LYS A 77 0.01 -5.31 -34.49
C LYS A 77 0.69 -6.07 -33.33
N GLY A 78 -0.04 -6.89 -32.58
CA GLY A 78 0.47 -7.64 -31.44
C GLY A 78 0.64 -6.82 -30.14
N ARG A 79 0.05 -5.63 -30.04
CA ARG A 79 0.08 -4.81 -28.81
C ARG A 79 -1.05 -5.25 -27.88
N GLU A 80 -0.70 -5.51 -26.62
CA GLU A 80 -1.68 -5.86 -25.59
C GLU A 80 -2.27 -4.61 -24.92
N LYS A 81 -3.59 -4.58 -24.79
CA LYS A 81 -4.34 -3.61 -24.01
C LYS A 81 -5.10 -4.34 -22.91
N LYS A 82 -4.80 -4.01 -21.65
CA LYS A 82 -5.51 -4.54 -20.49
C LYS A 82 -6.81 -3.76 -20.25
N VAL A 83 -7.93 -4.46 -20.10
CA VAL A 83 -9.23 -3.92 -19.73
C VAL A 83 -9.49 -4.22 -18.27
N TYR A 84 -9.84 -3.19 -17.51
CA TYR A 84 -10.11 -3.29 -16.08
C TYR A 84 -11.62 -3.21 -15.84
N GLY A 85 -12.30 -4.36 -15.89
CA GLY A 85 -13.77 -4.43 -15.78
C GLY A 85 -14.28 -4.62 -14.35
N GLN A 86 -13.42 -5.04 -13.42
CA GLN A 86 -13.80 -5.33 -12.05
C GLN A 86 -13.14 -4.33 -11.10
N TYR A 87 -13.95 -3.78 -10.19
CA TYR A 87 -13.50 -2.88 -9.13
C TYR A 87 -13.94 -3.42 -7.78
N THR A 88 -13.01 -4.03 -7.07
CA THR A 88 -13.18 -4.59 -5.72
C THR A 88 -12.00 -4.17 -4.87
N THR A 89 -12.10 -4.32 -3.56
CA THR A 89 -10.96 -4.10 -2.66
C THR A 89 -9.93 -5.23 -2.83
N PRO A 90 -8.65 -4.98 -2.52
CA PRO A 90 -7.63 -6.04 -2.56
C PRO A 90 -8.01 -7.27 -1.72
N TYR A 91 -8.64 -7.05 -0.56
CA TYR A 91 -9.14 -8.13 0.29
C TYR A 91 -10.24 -8.95 -0.38
N GLU A 92 -11.28 -8.31 -0.92
CA GLU A 92 -12.36 -9.02 -1.63
C GLU A 92 -11.81 -9.81 -2.81
N LYS A 93 -10.86 -9.25 -3.56
CA LYS A 93 -10.24 -9.97 -4.67
C LYS A 93 -9.41 -11.17 -4.20
N LEU A 94 -8.71 -11.04 -3.07
CA LEU A 94 -7.98 -12.16 -2.47
C LEU A 94 -8.94 -13.30 -2.08
N LYS A 95 -10.06 -12.95 -1.46
CA LYS A 95 -11.10 -13.91 -1.07
C LYS A 95 -11.71 -14.62 -2.29
N GLU A 96 -12.13 -13.85 -3.30
CA GLU A 96 -12.60 -14.38 -4.58
C GLU A 96 -11.58 -15.33 -5.23
N THR A 97 -10.30 -14.94 -5.27
CA THR A 97 -9.24 -15.76 -5.88
C THR A 97 -9.00 -17.06 -5.09
N SER A 98 -9.11 -17.00 -3.76
CA SER A 98 -9.00 -18.17 -2.89
C SER A 98 -10.15 -19.15 -3.12
N GLU A 99 -11.38 -18.63 -3.23
CA GLU A 99 -12.58 -19.42 -3.53
C GLU A 99 -12.53 -20.04 -4.94
N GLU A 100 -12.11 -19.28 -5.95
CA GLU A 100 -11.98 -19.77 -7.34
C GLU A 100 -10.93 -20.87 -7.50
N GLN A 101 -9.83 -20.80 -6.77
CA GLN A 101 -8.71 -21.73 -6.89
C GLN A 101 -8.79 -22.90 -5.90
N ASP A 102 -9.70 -22.86 -4.92
CA ASP A 102 -9.76 -23.81 -3.80
C ASP A 102 -8.41 -23.91 -3.05
N ILE A 103 -7.73 -22.76 -2.89
CA ILE A 103 -6.42 -22.64 -2.22
C ILE A 103 -6.49 -21.53 -1.18
N ASP A 104 -6.11 -21.85 0.06
CA ASP A 104 -5.93 -20.84 1.11
C ASP A 104 -4.56 -20.15 0.96
N PHE A 105 -4.60 -18.83 0.81
CA PHE A 105 -3.41 -17.98 0.68
C PHE A 105 -3.02 -17.28 1.99
N LEU A 106 -3.73 -17.55 3.09
CA LEU A 106 -3.48 -16.95 4.39
C LEU A 106 -2.38 -17.68 5.16
N ASN A 107 -1.84 -17.00 6.17
CA ASN A 107 -0.96 -17.65 7.14
C ASN A 107 -1.78 -18.65 7.97
N PRO A 108 -1.17 -19.75 8.47
CA PRO A 108 -1.89 -20.78 9.22
C PRO A 108 -2.68 -20.29 10.45
N ASP A 109 -2.26 -19.16 11.03
CA ASP A 109 -2.89 -18.56 12.21
C ASP A 109 -3.99 -17.53 11.89
N LEU A 110 -4.38 -17.41 10.61
CA LEU A 110 -5.29 -16.38 10.14
C LEU A 110 -6.39 -16.99 9.27
N SER A 111 -7.64 -16.59 9.53
CA SER A 111 -8.80 -17.02 8.76
C SER A 111 -9.41 -15.87 7.96
N PHE A 112 -10.18 -16.21 6.92
CA PHE A 112 -10.95 -15.18 6.19
C PHE A 112 -12.00 -14.53 7.10
N GLU A 113 -12.56 -15.25 8.07
CA GLU A 113 -13.48 -14.73 9.08
C GLU A 113 -12.84 -13.66 9.97
N ASP A 114 -11.55 -13.81 10.30
CA ASP A 114 -10.81 -12.79 11.05
C ASP A 114 -10.57 -11.53 10.22
N LEU A 115 -10.33 -11.70 8.92
CA LEU A 115 -10.19 -10.58 7.99
C LEU A 115 -11.53 -9.89 7.69
N ASP A 116 -12.63 -10.65 7.61
CA ASP A 116 -13.98 -10.11 7.44
C ASP A 116 -14.34 -9.16 8.59
N LYS A 117 -13.94 -9.50 9.83
CA LYS A 117 -14.12 -8.61 10.99
C LYS A 117 -13.41 -7.27 10.81
N ILE A 118 -12.26 -7.23 10.12
CA ILE A 118 -11.54 -5.99 9.84
C ILE A 118 -12.23 -5.24 8.71
N ALA A 119 -12.51 -5.92 7.60
CA ALA A 119 -13.08 -5.32 6.40
C ALA A 119 -14.46 -4.68 6.65
N TYR A 120 -15.32 -5.37 7.40
CA TYR A 120 -16.71 -4.94 7.61
C TYR A 120 -16.96 -4.20 8.93
N ASN A 121 -15.90 -3.90 9.70
CA ASN A 121 -16.03 -3.11 10.94
C ASN A 121 -16.56 -1.69 10.68
N MET A 122 -16.29 -1.14 9.50
CA MET A 122 -16.64 0.22 9.12
C MET A 122 -16.94 0.27 7.62
N SER A 123 -17.87 1.14 7.21
CA SER A 123 -18.10 1.35 5.78
C SER A 123 -16.89 2.01 5.11
N ASP A 124 -16.66 1.68 3.84
CA ASP A 124 -15.51 2.17 3.06
C ASP A 124 -15.40 3.70 3.07
N ASN A 125 -16.54 4.39 2.92
CA ASN A 125 -16.60 5.84 2.92
C ASN A 125 -16.23 6.42 4.29
N ASN A 126 -16.72 5.82 5.38
CA ASN A 126 -16.42 6.30 6.72
C ASN A 126 -14.93 6.10 7.06
N PHE A 127 -14.36 4.94 6.70
CA PHE A 127 -12.94 4.68 6.92
C PHE A 127 -12.06 5.59 6.06
N ALA A 128 -12.46 5.84 4.80
CA ALA A 128 -11.76 6.77 3.92
C ALA A 128 -11.70 8.19 4.51
N VAL A 129 -12.82 8.69 5.04
CA VAL A 129 -12.89 10.01 5.70
C VAL A 129 -12.00 10.03 6.95
N LEU A 130 -12.06 8.99 7.78
CA LEU A 130 -11.25 8.89 8.99
C LEU A 130 -9.75 8.84 8.69
N MET A 131 -9.34 8.03 7.72
CA MET A 131 -7.95 7.94 7.27
C MET A 131 -7.44 9.30 6.78
N ARG A 132 -8.24 10.03 5.97
CA ARG A 132 -7.88 11.38 5.50
C ARG A 132 -7.80 12.40 6.63
N LYS A 133 -8.68 12.31 7.62
CA LYS A 133 -8.62 13.16 8.81
C LYS A 133 -7.30 12.95 9.56
N GLN A 134 -6.95 11.70 9.86
CA GLN A 134 -5.70 11.35 10.55
C GLN A 134 -4.47 11.76 9.76
N GLN A 135 -4.54 11.65 8.43
CA GLN A 135 -3.49 12.12 7.53
C GLN A 135 -3.27 13.63 7.66
N ASN A 136 -4.34 14.42 7.58
CA ASN A 136 -4.26 15.88 7.63
C ASN A 136 -3.72 16.36 8.99
N GLU A 137 -4.21 15.78 10.10
CA GLU A 137 -3.70 16.08 11.45
C GLU A 137 -2.18 15.86 11.55
N LEU A 138 -1.69 14.75 11.02
CA LEU A 138 -0.24 14.47 11.00
C LEU A 138 0.54 15.47 10.13
N PHE A 139 -0.04 15.90 9.01
CA PHE A 139 0.60 16.87 8.11
C PHE A 139 0.66 18.26 8.71
N ASP A 140 -0.36 18.67 9.45
CA ASP A 140 -0.41 19.94 10.18
C ASP A 140 0.70 19.97 11.24
N ILE A 141 0.81 18.91 12.07
CA ILE A 141 1.87 18.78 13.06
C ILE A 141 3.26 18.83 12.39
N ASN A 142 3.44 18.09 11.31
CA ASN A 142 4.70 18.06 10.57
C ASN A 142 5.08 19.44 9.97
N SER A 143 4.09 20.22 9.55
CA SER A 143 4.32 21.56 9.00
C SER A 143 4.69 22.56 10.09
N LEU A 144 4.08 22.47 11.27
CA LEU A 144 4.44 23.29 12.43
C LEU A 144 5.88 23.05 12.86
N LEU A 145 6.33 21.80 12.93
CA LEU A 145 7.71 21.44 13.32
C LEU A 145 8.78 21.79 12.27
N LYS A 146 8.42 22.24 11.07
CA LYS A 146 9.38 22.81 10.09
C LYS A 146 9.60 24.31 10.25
N SER A 147 8.64 24.99 10.87
CA SER A 147 8.70 26.44 11.08
C SER A 147 9.54 26.83 12.31
N GLN A 148 10.04 25.83 13.04
CA GLN A 148 10.96 25.93 14.17
C GLN A 148 12.37 25.52 13.72
#